data_AF-A0A2G5B0J8-F1
#
_entry.id   AF-A0A2G5B0J8-F1
#
_cell.length_a   1.000
_cell.length_b   1.000
_cell.length_c   1.000
_cell.angle_alpha   90.00
_cell.angle_beta   90.00
_cell.angle_gamma   90.00
#
_symmetry.space_group_name_H-M   'P 1'
#
loop_
_entity.id
_entity.type
_entity.pdbx_description
1 polymer ?
#
loop_
_entity_poly.entity_id
_entity_poly.type
_entity_poly.pdbx_seq_one_letter_code
_entity_poly.pdbx_strand_id
1 'polypeptide(L)'
;MKEISNIRKFAVLRENSSAQEIHTWIRAWEVRGRTGICSLNDALMYVDDNILVRYDRWQQDANTTAGDTFATLKTFLQGQMGLGMTESGAALELMTFPTTDNIRQFNDLFLHLAQEAGFDKIQGTVGLYAMRMPLSLRELIMTRPTQPSLQEAMNLIRVHVESVQATYKHADPSTMV
;
A
#
# COMPACT_ATOMS: atom_id res chain seq x y z
N MET A 1 -10.46 -34.10 -12.47
CA MET A 1 -10.74 -32.66 -12.72
C MET A 1 -11.47 -32.06 -11.52
N LYS A 2 -10.75 -31.68 -10.45
CA LYS A 2 -11.29 -30.94 -9.30
C LYS A 2 -10.16 -30.22 -8.59
N GLU A 3 -9.61 -29.15 -9.16
CA GLU A 3 -8.61 -28.30 -8.46
C GLU A 3 -8.67 -26.82 -8.84
N ILE A 4 -9.73 -26.34 -9.52
CA ILE A 4 -9.87 -24.91 -9.87
C ILE A 4 -10.76 -24.16 -8.86
N SER A 5 -11.32 -24.85 -7.87
CA SER A 5 -12.40 -24.31 -7.03
C SER A 5 -11.96 -23.49 -5.81
N ASN A 6 -10.66 -23.30 -5.54
CA ASN A 6 -10.19 -22.56 -4.36
C ASN A 6 -9.39 -21.29 -4.64
N ILE A 7 -9.18 -20.93 -5.90
CA ILE A 7 -8.60 -19.62 -6.22
C ILE A 7 -9.73 -18.58 -6.08
N ARG A 8 -9.81 -18.01 -4.87
CA ARG A 8 -10.78 -16.96 -4.50
C ARG A 8 -10.92 -15.93 -5.62
N LYS A 9 -12.12 -15.85 -6.22
CA LYS A 9 -12.55 -14.89 -7.27
C LYS A 9 -11.68 -13.64 -7.32
N PHE A 10 -10.82 -13.50 -8.33
CA PHE A 10 -10.17 -12.22 -8.57
C PHE A 10 -11.19 -11.24 -9.16
N ALA A 11 -11.07 -9.99 -8.77
CA ALA A 11 -11.82 -8.92 -9.41
C ALA A 11 -11.23 -8.67 -10.80
N VAL A 12 -12.10 -8.63 -11.81
CA VAL A 12 -11.71 -8.20 -13.16
C VAL A 12 -11.53 -6.69 -13.15
N LEU A 13 -10.38 -6.22 -13.64
CA LEU A 13 -10.10 -4.81 -13.85
C LEU A 13 -10.83 -4.36 -15.12
N ARG A 14 -11.80 -3.46 -14.99
CA ARG A 14 -12.63 -2.99 -16.09
C ARG A 14 -12.09 -1.69 -16.66
N GLU A 15 -12.41 -1.40 -17.92
CA GLU A 15 -11.98 -0.16 -18.59
C GLU A 15 -12.34 1.12 -17.79
N ASN A 16 -13.52 1.13 -17.17
CA ASN A 16 -14.04 2.26 -16.40
C ASN A 16 -13.68 2.19 -14.92
N SER A 17 -12.72 1.35 -14.53
CA SER A 17 -12.26 1.27 -13.15
C SER A 17 -11.65 2.59 -12.72
N SER A 18 -12.08 3.07 -11.56
CA SER A 18 -11.50 4.24 -10.89
C SER A 18 -10.04 4.00 -10.50
N ALA A 19 -9.30 5.08 -10.25
CA ALA A 19 -7.91 4.98 -9.78
C ALA A 19 -7.78 4.13 -8.51
N GLN A 20 -8.74 4.24 -7.58
CA GLN A 20 -8.72 3.44 -6.36
C GLN A 20 -8.95 1.94 -6.64
N GLU A 21 -9.78 1.60 -7.62
CA GLU A 21 -10.01 0.21 -8.03
C GLU A 21 -8.77 -0.37 -8.74
N ILE A 22 -8.15 0.40 -9.64
CA ILE A 22 -6.89 0.01 -10.30
C ILE A 22 -5.79 -0.23 -9.27
N HIS A 23 -5.64 0.68 -8.30
CA HIS A 23 -4.65 0.55 -7.22
C HIS A 23 -4.88 -0.69 -6.36
N THR A 24 -6.12 -0.88 -5.92
CA THR A 24 -6.52 -2.04 -5.10
C THR A 24 -6.24 -3.33 -5.86
N TRP A 25 -6.53 -3.36 -7.16
CA TRP A 25 -6.26 -4.48 -8.03
C TRP A 25 -4.75 -4.78 -8.11
N ILE A 26 -3.91 -3.78 -8.41
CA ILE A 26 -2.44 -3.93 -8.48
C ILE A 26 -1.90 -4.55 -7.19
N ARG A 27 -2.26 -3.99 -6.03
CA ARG A 27 -1.80 -4.48 -4.72
C ARG A 27 -2.19 -5.92 -4.47
N ALA A 28 -3.42 -6.27 -4.82
CA ALA A 28 -3.97 -7.60 -4.61
C ALA A 28 -3.21 -8.65 -5.44
N TRP A 29 -2.75 -8.29 -6.65
CA TRP A 29 -1.94 -9.16 -7.49
C TRP A 29 -0.46 -9.18 -7.10
N GLU A 30 0.12 -8.07 -6.63
CA GLU A 30 1.50 -8.07 -6.11
C GLU A 30 1.69 -8.99 -4.90
N VAL A 31 0.76 -8.96 -3.95
CA VAL A 31 0.82 -9.80 -2.75
C VAL A 31 0.73 -11.28 -3.13
N ARG A 32 -0.09 -11.61 -4.12
CA ARG A 32 -0.29 -12.98 -4.60
C ARG A 32 0.85 -13.48 -5.49
N GLY A 33 1.42 -12.60 -6.31
CA GLY A 33 2.63 -12.90 -7.08
C GLY A 33 3.82 -13.16 -6.17
N ARG A 34 4.03 -12.34 -5.12
CA ARG A 34 5.10 -12.55 -4.13
C ARG A 34 4.96 -13.86 -3.33
N THR A 35 3.74 -14.34 -3.16
CA THR A 35 3.46 -15.61 -2.47
C THR A 35 3.48 -16.83 -3.41
N GLY A 36 3.78 -16.63 -4.70
CA GLY A 36 3.84 -17.70 -5.70
C GLY A 36 2.47 -18.28 -6.06
N ILE A 37 1.38 -17.64 -5.63
CA ILE A 37 0.01 -18.12 -5.86
C ILE A 37 -0.44 -17.84 -7.30
N CYS A 38 0.14 -16.82 -7.94
CA CYS A 38 -0.28 -16.33 -9.24
C CYS A 38 0.90 -15.89 -10.09
N SER A 39 0.83 -16.19 -11.38
CA SER A 39 1.72 -15.68 -12.42
C SER A 39 1.17 -14.39 -13.05
N LEU A 40 2.00 -13.71 -13.85
CA LEU A 40 1.54 -12.58 -14.66
C LEU A 40 0.43 -13.00 -15.64
N ASN A 41 0.56 -14.17 -16.26
CA ASN A 41 -0.45 -14.67 -17.20
C ASN A 41 -1.81 -14.82 -16.50
N ASP A 42 -1.80 -15.24 -15.23
CA ASP A 42 -3.03 -15.29 -14.43
C ASP A 42 -3.59 -13.89 -14.23
N ALA A 43 -2.76 -12.88 -13.96
CA ALA A 43 -3.20 -11.50 -13.77
C ALA A 43 -3.84 -10.91 -15.04
N LEU A 44 -3.23 -11.16 -16.20
CA LEU A 44 -3.72 -10.66 -17.50
C LEU A 44 -5.12 -11.22 -17.84
N MET A 45 -5.45 -12.45 -17.41
CA MET A 45 -6.81 -13.00 -17.58
C MET A 45 -7.90 -12.23 -16.82
N TYR A 46 -7.53 -11.36 -15.87
CA TYR A 46 -8.45 -10.53 -15.11
C TYR A 46 -8.31 -9.04 -15.45
N VAL A 47 -7.79 -8.73 -16.64
CA VAL A 47 -7.76 -7.38 -17.21
C VAL A 47 -8.67 -7.33 -18.42
N ASP A 48 -9.48 -6.28 -18.53
CA ASP A 48 -10.34 -6.04 -19.68
C ASP A 48 -9.54 -5.90 -20.99
N ASP A 49 -10.06 -6.48 -22.08
CA ASP A 49 -9.41 -6.50 -23.39
C ASP A 49 -9.05 -5.08 -23.89
N ASN A 50 -9.88 -4.07 -23.60
CA ASN A 50 -9.60 -2.68 -24.00
C ASN A 50 -8.39 -2.09 -23.26
N ILE A 51 -8.10 -2.57 -22.05
CA ILE A 51 -6.90 -2.20 -21.30
C ILE A 51 -5.69 -2.94 -21.88
N LEU A 52 -5.84 -4.23 -22.22
CA LEU A 52 -4.77 -5.04 -22.81
C LEU A 52 -4.32 -4.49 -24.17
N VAL A 53 -5.26 -4.11 -25.06
CA VAL A 53 -4.92 -3.49 -26.36
C VAL A 53 -4.11 -2.19 -26.19
N ARG A 54 -4.45 -1.38 -25.19
CA ARG A 54 -3.70 -0.16 -24.87
C ARG A 54 -2.33 -0.45 -24.26
N TYR A 55 -2.25 -1.49 -23.43
CA TYR A 55 -0.99 -1.95 -22.84
C TYR A 55 -0.03 -2.45 -23.91
N ASP A 56 -0.48 -3.30 -24.84
CA ASP A 56 0.33 -3.80 -25.96
C ASP A 56 0.87 -2.66 -26.82
N ARG A 57 0.01 -1.68 -27.14
CA ARG A 57 0.42 -0.49 -27.90
C ARG A 57 1.46 0.35 -27.13
N TRP A 58 1.24 0.55 -25.84
CA TRP A 58 2.17 1.28 -24.98
C TRP A 58 3.53 0.59 -24.89
N GLN A 59 3.57 -0.74 -24.80
CA GLN A 59 4.83 -1.51 -24.81
C GLN A 59 5.58 -1.38 -26.15
N GLN A 60 4.84 -1.42 -27.27
CA GLN A 60 5.40 -1.20 -28.61
C GLN A 60 6.01 0.20 -28.74
N ASP A 61 5.29 1.22 -28.26
CA ASP A 61 5.75 2.62 -28.31
C ASP A 61 6.94 2.88 -27.38
N ALA A 62 6.97 2.25 -26.20
CA ALA A 62 8.06 2.38 -25.23
C ALA A 62 9.34 1.64 -25.64
N ASN A 63 9.31 0.87 -26.74
CA ASN A 63 10.40 0.01 -27.20
C ASN A 63 10.97 -0.89 -26.09
N THR A 64 10.12 -1.26 -25.12
CA THR A 64 10.49 -2.08 -23.99
C THR A 64 10.61 -3.53 -24.45
N THR A 65 11.83 -3.97 -24.74
CA THR A 65 12.21 -5.38 -24.92
C THR A 65 12.31 -6.13 -23.59
N ALA A 66 12.21 -5.41 -22.46
CA ALA A 66 12.21 -5.99 -21.13
C ALA A 66 10.89 -6.75 -20.93
N GLY A 67 11.01 -8.08 -20.83
CA GLY A 67 9.90 -9.03 -20.94
C GLY A 67 8.69 -8.72 -20.07
N ASP A 68 7.58 -9.37 -20.43
CA ASP A 68 6.30 -9.31 -19.75
C ASP A 68 6.48 -9.61 -18.26
N THR A 69 6.64 -8.54 -17.48
CA THR A 69 6.72 -8.59 -16.02
C THR A 69 5.57 -7.81 -15.45
N PHE A 70 5.09 -8.25 -14.29
CA PHE A 70 4.05 -7.55 -13.56
C PHE A 70 4.44 -6.10 -13.23
N ALA A 71 5.75 -5.80 -13.12
CA ALA A 71 6.26 -4.45 -12.96
C ALA A 71 5.92 -3.55 -14.17
N THR A 72 6.05 -4.07 -15.40
CA THR A 72 5.69 -3.34 -16.63
C THR A 72 4.19 -3.04 -16.68
N LEU A 73 3.35 -4.04 -16.36
CA LEU A 73 1.91 -3.88 -16.29
C LEU A 73 1.50 -2.85 -15.21
N LYS A 74 2.13 -2.91 -14.03
CA LYS A 74 1.92 -1.94 -12.95
C LYS A 74 2.22 -0.52 -13.42
N THR A 75 3.37 -0.28 -14.06
CA THR A 75 3.76 1.04 -14.56
C THR A 75 2.74 1.60 -15.54
N PHE A 76 2.27 0.77 -16.48
CA PHE A 76 1.24 1.16 -17.42
C PHE A 76 -0.09 1.52 -16.72
N LEU A 77 -0.58 0.64 -15.84
CA LEU A 77 -1.83 0.86 -15.11
C LEU A 77 -1.75 2.10 -14.21
N GLN A 78 -0.60 2.34 -13.57
CA GLN A 78 -0.35 3.58 -12.84
C GLN A 78 -0.43 4.80 -13.77
N GLY A 79 0.15 4.72 -14.98
CA GLY A 79 0.00 5.72 -16.04
C GLY A 79 -1.46 6.02 -16.38
N GLN A 80 -2.30 5.00 -16.51
CA GLN A 80 -3.73 5.15 -16.80
C GLN A 80 -4.51 5.82 -15.67
N MET A 81 -4.06 5.69 -14.41
CA MET A 81 -4.64 6.43 -13.28
C MET A 81 -4.30 7.93 -13.30
N GLY A 82 -3.48 8.40 -14.25
CA GLY A 82 -2.81 9.70 -14.16
C GLY A 82 -1.72 9.75 -13.08
N LEU A 83 -1.33 8.58 -12.54
CA LEU A 83 -0.39 8.41 -11.42
C LEU A 83 0.93 7.76 -11.87
N GLY A 84 1.10 7.53 -13.18
CA GLY A 84 2.26 6.83 -13.70
C GLY A 84 3.50 7.66 -13.49
N MET A 85 4.39 7.15 -12.64
CA MET A 85 5.77 7.62 -12.52
C MET A 85 5.91 9.07 -12.04
N THR A 86 5.09 9.53 -11.10
CA THR A 86 5.30 10.84 -10.46
C THR A 86 5.08 10.79 -8.96
N GLU A 87 5.81 11.63 -8.23
CA GLU A 87 5.62 11.90 -6.79
C GLU A 87 4.13 12.09 -6.42
N SER A 88 3.34 12.63 -7.35
CA SER A 88 1.89 12.82 -7.27
C SER A 88 1.09 11.52 -7.04
N GLY A 89 1.55 10.39 -7.58
CA GLY A 89 0.91 9.08 -7.43
C GLY A 89 1.02 8.53 -6.02
N ALA A 90 2.25 8.48 -5.51
CA ALA A 90 2.53 8.07 -4.14
C ALA A 90 1.98 9.10 -3.13
N ALA A 91 1.93 10.39 -3.47
CA ALA A 91 1.25 11.41 -2.68
C ALA A 91 -0.26 11.17 -2.57
N LEU A 92 -0.93 10.75 -3.66
CA LEU A 92 -2.35 10.39 -3.61
C LEU A 92 -2.58 9.12 -2.77
N GLU A 93 -1.69 8.14 -2.85
CA GLU A 93 -1.73 6.95 -1.98
C GLU A 93 -1.55 7.32 -0.50
N LEU A 94 -0.65 8.25 -0.17
CA LEU A 94 -0.50 8.78 1.19
C LEU A 94 -1.76 9.53 1.67
N MET A 95 -2.44 10.25 0.77
CA MET A 95 -3.66 10.99 1.07
C MET A 95 -4.90 10.09 1.22
N THR A 96 -4.86 8.86 0.70
CA THR A 96 -5.97 7.90 0.79
C THR A 96 -5.65 6.71 1.69
N PHE A 97 -4.48 6.74 2.35
CA PHE A 97 -3.97 5.61 3.14
C PHE A 97 -4.93 5.25 4.30
N PRO A 98 -5.38 3.99 4.38
CA PRO A 98 -6.38 3.59 5.36
C PRO A 98 -5.78 3.50 6.77
N THR A 99 -6.61 3.76 7.78
CA THR A 99 -6.26 3.50 9.19
C THR A 99 -6.19 1.99 9.43
N THR A 100 -5.28 1.51 10.27
CA THR A 100 -5.15 0.07 10.58
C THR A 100 -4.74 -0.17 12.02
N ASP A 101 -5.10 -1.34 12.53
CA ASP A 101 -4.74 -1.83 13.86
C ASP A 101 -3.33 -2.46 13.89
N ASN A 102 -2.79 -2.84 12.72
CA ASN A 102 -1.43 -3.38 12.59
C ASN A 102 -0.42 -2.27 12.31
N ILE A 103 0.02 -1.63 13.39
CA ILE A 103 0.95 -0.49 13.37
C ILE A 103 2.31 -0.81 12.71
N ARG A 104 2.82 -2.05 12.83
CA ARG A 104 4.09 -2.41 12.20
C ARG A 104 3.97 -2.41 10.68
N GLN A 105 2.98 -3.13 10.16
CA GLN A 105 2.71 -3.18 8.73
C GLN A 105 2.30 -1.80 8.17
N PHE A 106 1.59 -1.00 8.98
CA PHE A 106 1.26 0.38 8.65
C PHE A 106 2.52 1.23 8.45
N ASN A 107 3.43 1.22 9.43
CA ASN A 107 4.63 2.05 9.40
C ASN A 107 5.53 1.71 8.22
N ASP A 108 5.76 0.41 7.98
CA ASP A 108 6.60 -0.04 6.87
C ASP A 108 6.04 0.42 5.53
N LEU A 109 4.72 0.31 5.36
CA LEU A 109 4.06 0.64 4.11
C LEU A 109 3.89 2.16 3.91
N PHE A 110 3.60 2.90 4.97
CA PHE A 110 3.54 4.36 4.92
C PHE A 110 4.92 4.95 4.61
N LEU A 111 5.98 4.43 5.24
CA LEU A 111 7.35 4.88 4.98
C LEU A 111 7.76 4.63 3.54
N HIS A 112 7.45 3.44 3.02
CA HIS A 112 7.72 3.11 1.63
C HIS A 112 7.03 4.07 0.66
N LEU A 113 5.75 4.38 0.87
CA LEU A 113 5.03 5.35 0.05
C LEU A 113 5.53 6.78 0.22
N ALA A 114 5.92 7.18 1.43
CA ALA A 114 6.53 8.48 1.68
C ALA A 114 7.85 8.64 0.94
N GLN A 115 8.66 7.59 0.86
CA GLN A 115 9.91 7.58 0.11
C GLN A 115 9.67 7.61 -1.40
N GLU A 116 8.70 6.83 -1.91
CA GLU A 116 8.32 6.85 -3.32
C GLU A 116 7.72 8.21 -3.74
N ALA A 117 7.08 8.93 -2.82
CA ALA A 117 6.58 10.29 -3.04
C ALA A 117 7.65 11.39 -2.89
N GLY A 118 8.86 11.08 -2.43
CA GLY A 118 9.88 12.08 -2.06
C GLY A 118 9.51 12.90 -0.81
N PHE A 119 8.57 12.41 -0.02
CA PHE A 119 7.96 13.10 1.13
C PHE A 119 8.60 12.69 2.47
N ASP A 120 9.45 11.67 2.50
CA ASP A 120 10.08 11.13 3.72
C ASP A 120 10.84 12.19 4.55
N LYS A 121 11.38 13.21 3.88
CA LYS A 121 12.12 14.34 4.50
C LYS A 121 11.31 15.62 4.64
N ILE A 122 10.05 15.64 4.19
CA ILE A 122 9.20 16.83 4.23
C ILE A 122 8.47 16.91 5.57
N GLN A 123 8.54 18.07 6.23
CA GLN A 123 7.92 18.29 7.55
C GLN A 123 6.40 18.03 7.58
N GLY A 124 5.70 18.26 6.47
CA GLY A 124 4.25 18.00 6.34
C GLY A 124 3.86 16.51 6.44
N THR A 125 4.79 15.60 6.18
CA THR A 125 4.56 14.15 6.13
C THR A 125 4.25 13.56 7.50
N VAL A 126 4.80 14.15 8.56
CA VAL A 126 4.50 13.77 9.95
C VAL A 126 3.04 14.10 10.30
N GLY A 127 2.52 15.22 9.78
CA GLY A 127 1.11 15.59 9.94
C GLY A 127 0.18 14.63 9.20
N LEU A 128 0.54 14.24 7.97
CA LEU A 128 -0.18 13.21 7.21
C LEU A 128 -0.18 11.87 7.95
N TYR A 129 0.98 11.44 8.47
CA TYR A 129 1.12 10.22 9.27
C TYR A 129 0.24 10.27 10.53
N ALA A 130 0.31 11.35 11.29
CA ALA A 130 -0.45 11.52 12.53
C ALA A 130 -1.98 11.59 12.29
N MET A 131 -2.43 12.13 11.14
CA MET A 131 -3.84 12.16 10.75
C MET A 131 -4.42 10.76 10.47
N ARG A 132 -3.58 9.77 10.16
CA ARG A 132 -4.01 8.37 9.95
C ARG A 132 -3.97 7.53 11.22
N MET A 133 -3.51 8.10 12.32
CA MET A 133 -3.45 7.42 13.60
C MET A 133 -4.71 7.67 14.45
N PRO A 134 -5.10 6.70 15.29
CA PRO A 134 -6.05 6.91 16.38
C PRO A 134 -5.66 8.11 17.23
N LEU A 135 -6.65 8.81 17.79
CA LEU A 135 -6.45 10.06 18.53
C LEU A 135 -5.39 9.92 19.64
N SER A 136 -5.43 8.83 20.41
CA SER A 136 -4.49 8.55 21.49
C SER A 136 -3.03 8.46 21.01
N LEU A 137 -2.80 7.91 19.82
CA LEU A 137 -1.47 7.80 19.22
C LEU A 137 -1.05 9.10 18.52
N ARG A 138 -2.01 9.84 17.97
CA ARG A 138 -1.77 11.17 17.39
C ARG A 138 -1.28 12.16 18.44
N GLU A 139 -1.88 12.14 19.63
CA GLU A 139 -1.48 13.02 20.74
C GLU A 139 -0.01 12.82 21.11
N LEU A 140 0.50 11.59 21.14
CA LEU A 140 1.91 11.29 21.43
C LEU A 140 2.90 11.98 20.48
N ILE A 141 2.49 12.24 19.24
CA ILE A 141 3.29 12.95 18.24
C ILE A 141 3.11 14.46 18.43
N MET A 142 1.87 14.92 18.58
CA MET A 142 1.52 16.34 18.57
C MET A 142 1.90 17.08 19.88
N THR A 143 2.03 16.38 21.00
CA THR A 143 2.43 16.97 22.29
C THR A 143 3.95 17.07 22.46
N ARG A 144 4.73 16.71 21.44
CA ARG A 144 6.20 16.85 21.50
C ARG A 144 6.60 18.33 21.40
N PRO A 145 7.61 18.77 22.18
CA PRO A 145 8.09 20.15 22.15
C PRO A 145 8.79 20.51 20.84
N THR A 146 9.34 19.52 20.13
CA THR A 146 9.90 19.64 18.78
C THR A 146 9.21 18.67 17.85
N GLN A 147 9.00 19.08 16.60
CA GLN A 147 8.40 18.20 15.60
C GLN A 147 9.37 17.04 15.31
N PRO A 148 8.97 15.78 15.54
CA PRO A 148 9.83 14.64 15.26
C PRO A 148 9.96 14.42 13.75
N SER A 149 11.04 13.81 13.31
CA SER A 149 11.12 13.22 11.97
C SER A 149 10.08 12.09 11.81
N LEU A 150 9.76 11.73 10.56
CA LEU A 150 8.82 10.65 10.26
C LEU A 150 9.22 9.34 10.96
N GLN A 151 10.51 9.02 10.95
CA GLN A 151 11.04 7.79 11.55
C GLN A 151 11.00 7.83 13.08
N GLU A 152 11.23 8.99 13.71
CA GLU A 152 11.06 9.17 15.15
C GLU A 152 9.60 9.05 15.57
N ALA A 153 8.67 9.62 14.81
CA ALA A 153 7.23 9.48 15.03
C ALA A 153 6.78 8.01 14.93
N MET A 154 7.27 7.28 13.92
CA MET A 154 6.99 5.85 13.75
C MET A 154 7.54 5.00 14.89
N ASN A 155 8.77 5.28 15.33
CA ASN A 155 9.38 4.58 16.46
C ASN A 155 8.63 4.86 17.77
N LEU A 156 8.18 6.10 17.99
CA LEU A 156 7.39 6.48 19.16
C LEU A 156 6.09 5.69 19.26
N ILE A 157 5.34 5.64 18.16
CA ILE A 157 4.09 4.88 18.11
C ILE A 157 4.35 3.39 18.31
N ARG A 158 5.38 2.83 17.66
CA ARG A 158 5.74 1.41 17.83
C ARG A 158 6.00 1.07 19.29
N VAL A 159 6.87 1.82 19.96
CA VAL A 159 7.24 1.58 21.37
C VAL A 159 6.03 1.71 22.28
N HIS A 160 5.16 2.70 22.07
CA HIS A 160 3.96 2.85 22.87
C HIS A 160 3.00 1.67 22.72
N VAL A 161 2.74 1.23 21.48
CA VAL A 161 1.85 0.10 21.20
C VAL A 161 2.42 -1.20 21.77
N GLU A 162 3.72 -1.44 21.62
CA GLU A 162 4.40 -2.60 22.19
C GLU A 162 4.36 -2.59 23.74
N SER A 163 4.53 -1.42 24.36
CA SER A 163 4.41 -1.24 25.81
C SER A 163 3.00 -1.52 26.32
N VAL A 164 1.98 -0.98 25.66
CA VAL A 164 0.58 -1.20 26.05
C VAL A 164 0.22 -2.67 25.93
N GLN A 165 0.60 -3.33 24.84
CA GLN A 165 0.40 -4.77 24.65
C GLN A 165 1.13 -5.61 25.71
N ALA A 166 2.33 -5.20 26.14
CA ALA A 166 3.05 -5.87 27.22
C ALA A 166 2.30 -5.72 28.56
N THR A 167 1.80 -4.52 28.89
CA THR A 167 1.03 -4.27 30.11
C THR A 167 -0.25 -5.12 30.16
N TYR A 168 -0.98 -5.24 29.05
CA TYR A 168 -2.18 -6.10 28.98
C TYR A 168 -1.88 -7.60 28.97
N LYS A 169 -0.70 -8.03 28.52
CA LYS A 169 -0.25 -9.43 28.66
C LYS A 169 0.14 -9.79 30.09
N HIS A 170 0.60 -8.83 30.88
CA HIS A 170 0.96 -9.01 32.30
C HIS A 170 -0.21 -8.78 33.26
N ALA A 171 -1.29 -8.15 32.80
CA ALA A 171 -2.57 -8.10 33.50
C ALA A 171 -3.30 -9.45 33.36
N ASP A 172 -2.80 -10.47 34.05
CA ASP A 172 -3.53 -11.72 34.24
C ASP A 172 -4.82 -11.41 35.05
N PRO A 173 -6.03 -11.68 34.52
CA PRO A 173 -7.28 -11.44 35.25
C PRO A 173 -7.36 -12.21 36.59
N SER A 174 -6.44 -13.17 36.81
CA SER A 174 -6.34 -14.00 38.00
C SER A 174 -5.77 -13.29 39.24
N THR A 175 -5.35 -12.01 39.14
CA THR A 175 -4.76 -11.26 40.28
C THR A 175 -5.63 -10.13 40.83
N MET A 176 -6.84 -9.93 40.30
CA MET A 176 -7.84 -9.08 40.95
C MET A 176 -8.76 -9.96 41.82
N VAL A 177 -8.28 -10.34 43.00
CA VAL A 177 -9.09 -10.88 44.11
C VAL A 177 -9.06 -9.88 45.26
#